data_AF-A0A961NPD5-F1
#
_entry.id   AF-A0A961NPD5-F1
#
_cell.length_a   1.000
_cell.length_b   1.000
_cell.length_c   1.000
_cell.angle_alpha   90.00
_cell.angle_beta   90.00
_cell.angle_gamma   90.00
#
_symmetry.space_group_name_H-M   'P 1'
#
loop_
_entity.id
_entity.type
_entity.pdbx_description
1 polymer ?
#
loop_
_entity_poly.entity_id
_entity_poly.type
_entity_poly.pdbx_seq_one_letter_code
_entity_poly.pdbx_strand_id
1 'polypeptide(L)'
;MSDSEIRIDPPDPVGPGAERKLLEVIQHVQSLLIEDADPPALFEQLLAHMLELTESQYGFIGQVLFDDTAQPYLKTYAFTNIAWDAETRAFYEKHAPEGLEFRNLNSLLGVVMVDGKPFIANDPAHHPRRGGLPEGHPALNAFLGIPIYQGDRLIGMAGVANREGGYDQNLIDYL
;
A
#
# COMPACT_ATOMS: atom_id res chain seq x y z
N MET A 1 13.44 22.21 -46.74
CA MET A 1 14.00 21.18 -45.85
C MET A 1 13.72 21.64 -44.44
N SER A 2 12.60 21.19 -43.86
CA SER A 2 12.29 21.38 -42.45
C SER A 2 12.21 19.99 -41.84
N ASP A 3 13.15 19.68 -40.95
CA ASP A 3 13.14 18.47 -40.15
C ASP A 3 11.88 18.46 -39.30
N SER A 4 11.02 17.47 -39.56
CA SER A 4 9.94 17.10 -38.66
C SER A 4 10.56 16.33 -37.50
N GLU A 5 10.71 16.99 -36.36
CA GLU A 5 11.05 16.32 -35.10
C GLU A 5 9.97 15.26 -34.80
N ILE A 6 10.39 14.00 -34.86
CA ILE A 6 9.59 12.87 -34.41
C ILE A 6 9.48 13.02 -32.88
N ARG A 7 8.36 13.58 -32.41
CA ARG A 7 7.96 13.46 -31.00
C ARG A 7 7.65 11.98 -30.75
N ILE A 8 8.59 11.29 -30.13
CA ILE A 8 8.33 9.99 -29.52
C ILE A 8 7.65 10.32 -28.19
N ASP A 9 6.33 10.15 -28.13
CA ASP A 9 5.62 10.21 -26.87
C ASP A 9 6.21 9.14 -25.93
N PRO A 10 6.41 9.46 -24.63
CA PRO A 10 6.89 8.47 -23.67
C PRO A 10 5.95 7.26 -23.67
N PRO A 11 6.47 6.04 -23.52
CA PRO A 11 5.63 4.85 -23.46
C PRO A 11 4.61 5.03 -22.33
N ASP A 12 3.35 4.71 -22.65
CA ASP A 12 2.24 4.69 -21.71
C ASP A 12 2.67 3.88 -20.47
N PRO A 13 2.80 4.50 -19.28
CA PRO A 13 3.45 3.87 -18.13
C PRO A 13 2.71 2.62 -17.66
N VAL A 14 1.44 2.49 -18.05
CA VAL A 14 0.59 1.33 -17.80
C VAL A 14 -0.25 1.13 -19.06
N GLY A 15 0.03 0.09 -19.84
CA GLY A 15 -0.58 -0.10 -21.16
C GLY A 15 -2.12 -0.15 -21.15
N PRO A 16 -2.79 -0.18 -22.32
CA PRO A 16 -4.25 0.03 -22.49
C PRO A 16 -5.19 -0.94 -21.74
N GLY A 17 -4.67 -1.93 -21.01
CA GLY A 17 -5.43 -2.79 -20.09
C GLY A 17 -5.55 -2.22 -18.67
N ALA A 18 -4.78 -1.20 -18.33
CA ALA A 18 -4.65 -0.65 -16.99
C ALA A 18 -5.94 0.07 -16.53
N GLU A 19 -6.40 1.08 -17.27
CA GLU A 19 -7.65 1.80 -16.97
C GLU A 19 -8.85 0.84 -16.84
N ARG A 20 -8.88 -0.20 -17.68
CA ARG A 20 -9.92 -1.23 -17.63
C ARG A 20 -9.85 -2.03 -16.32
N LYS A 21 -8.65 -2.44 -15.89
CA LYS A 21 -8.45 -3.10 -14.60
C LYS A 21 -8.84 -2.20 -13.44
N LEU A 22 -8.49 -0.91 -13.45
CA LEU A 22 -8.86 0.01 -12.37
C LEU A 22 -10.39 0.16 -12.26
N LEU A 23 -11.09 0.30 -13.41
CA LEU A 23 -12.55 0.35 -13.44
C LEU A 23 -13.20 -0.94 -12.94
N GLU A 24 -12.65 -2.11 -13.31
CA GLU A 24 -13.11 -3.41 -12.82
C GLU A 24 -12.97 -3.52 -11.29
N VAL A 25 -11.85 -3.06 -10.72
CA VAL A 25 -11.62 -3.03 -9.27
C VAL A 25 -12.63 -2.11 -8.57
N ILE A 26 -12.86 -0.90 -9.10
CA ILE A 26 -13.82 0.05 -8.53
C ILE A 26 -15.24 -0.53 -8.54
N GLN A 27 -15.69 -1.12 -9.65
CA GLN A 27 -17.02 -1.71 -9.77
C GLN A 27 -17.22 -2.91 -8.82
N HIS A 28 -16.17 -3.72 -8.66
CA HIS A 28 -16.19 -4.88 -7.77
C HIS A 28 -16.27 -4.44 -6.30
N VAL A 29 -15.43 -3.49 -5.88
CA VAL A 29 -15.46 -2.92 -4.52
C VAL A 29 -16.82 -2.28 -4.21
N GLN A 30 -17.41 -1.55 -5.16
CA GLN A 30 -18.74 -0.96 -5.00
C GLN A 30 -19.84 -2.02 -4.83
N SER A 31 -19.78 -3.13 -5.57
CA SER A 31 -20.74 -4.23 -5.45
C SER A 31 -20.65 -4.89 -4.06
N LEU A 32 -19.45 -5.11 -3.55
CA LEU A 32 -19.24 -5.72 -2.23
C LEU A 32 -19.73 -4.84 -1.07
N LEU A 33 -19.61 -3.51 -1.20
CA LEU A 33 -20.18 -2.56 -0.23
C LEU A 33 -21.72 -2.58 -0.20
N ILE A 34 -22.36 -2.89 -1.34
CA ILE A 34 -23.82 -3.00 -1.45
C ILE A 34 -24.32 -4.32 -0.82
N GLU A 35 -23.49 -5.37 -0.84
CA GLU A 35 -23.83 -6.71 -0.35
C GLU A 35 -23.59 -6.91 1.17
N ASP A 36 -23.21 -5.85 1.90
CA ASP A 36 -22.88 -5.88 3.35
C ASP A 36 -21.79 -6.93 3.67
N ALA A 37 -20.80 -7.03 2.78
CA ALA A 37 -19.67 -7.96 2.94
C ALA A 37 -18.83 -7.62 4.19
N ASP A 38 -18.27 -8.67 4.82
CA ASP A 38 -17.40 -8.52 5.99
C ASP A 38 -16.16 -7.65 5.63
N PRO A 39 -15.92 -6.52 6.32
CA PRO A 39 -14.86 -5.56 5.96
C PRO A 39 -13.45 -6.16 5.75
N PRO A 40 -12.97 -7.15 6.52
CA PRO A 40 -11.68 -7.79 6.27
C PRO A 40 -11.58 -8.44 4.89
N ALA A 41 -12.62 -9.16 4.46
CA ALA A 41 -12.64 -9.83 3.16
C ALA A 41 -12.65 -8.83 1.99
N LEU A 42 -13.22 -7.65 2.19
CA LEU A 42 -13.13 -6.54 1.22
C LEU A 42 -11.70 -6.00 1.12
N PHE A 43 -11.03 -5.78 2.26
CA PHE A 43 -9.65 -5.29 2.28
C PHE A 43 -8.66 -6.30 1.69
N GLU A 44 -8.85 -7.60 1.92
CA GLU A 44 -8.02 -8.64 1.31
C GLU A 44 -8.12 -8.63 -0.22
N GLN A 45 -9.33 -8.51 -0.77
CA GLN A 45 -9.55 -8.44 -2.22
C GLN A 45 -8.96 -7.15 -2.82
N LEU A 46 -9.21 -6.00 -2.20
CA LEU A 46 -8.64 -4.73 -2.64
C LEU A 46 -7.11 -4.78 -2.63
N LEU A 47 -6.53 -5.38 -1.59
CA LEU A 47 -5.09 -5.58 -1.50
C LEU A 47 -4.57 -6.46 -2.63
N ALA A 48 -5.22 -7.59 -2.93
CA ALA A 48 -4.83 -8.46 -4.04
C ALA A 48 -4.76 -7.69 -5.37
N HIS A 49 -5.78 -6.87 -5.66
CA HIS A 49 -5.79 -6.03 -6.86
C HIS A 49 -4.69 -4.97 -6.89
N MET A 50 -4.42 -4.30 -5.76
CA MET A 50 -3.30 -3.35 -5.69
C MET A 50 -1.96 -4.02 -5.97
N LEU A 51 -1.73 -5.23 -5.49
CA LEU A 51 -0.48 -5.96 -5.73
C LEU A 51 -0.32 -6.28 -7.21
N GLU A 52 -1.38 -6.72 -7.88
CA GLU A 52 -1.37 -6.97 -9.32
C GLU A 52 -1.12 -5.69 -10.13
N LEU A 53 -1.79 -4.59 -9.77
CA LEU A 53 -1.64 -3.30 -10.47
C LEU A 53 -0.25 -2.69 -10.29
N THR A 54 0.33 -2.85 -9.10
CA THR A 54 1.64 -2.28 -8.76
C THR A 54 2.80 -3.25 -8.95
N GLU A 55 2.53 -4.47 -9.43
CA GLU A 55 3.51 -5.55 -9.60
C GLU A 55 4.33 -5.81 -8.30
N SER A 56 3.65 -5.70 -7.16
CA SER A 56 4.27 -5.80 -5.84
C SER A 56 4.11 -7.21 -5.26
N GLN A 57 5.11 -7.63 -4.46
CA GLN A 57 5.09 -8.96 -3.84
C GLN A 57 4.28 -8.99 -2.56
N TYR A 58 4.32 -7.91 -1.80
CA TYR A 58 3.71 -7.81 -0.47
C TYR A 58 2.97 -6.50 -0.31
N GLY A 59 2.02 -6.49 0.62
CA GLY A 59 1.36 -5.25 1.00
C GLY A 59 0.40 -5.41 2.17
N PHE A 60 -0.20 -4.31 2.55
CA PHE A 60 -1.21 -4.23 3.59
C PHE A 60 -2.20 -3.09 3.29
N ILE A 61 -3.37 -3.17 3.93
CA ILE A 61 -4.31 -2.07 4.06
C ILE A 61 -4.68 -1.93 5.53
N GLY A 62 -4.67 -0.68 6.01
CA GLY A 62 -5.05 -0.36 7.38
C GLY A 62 -5.75 0.97 7.52
N GLN A 63 -6.44 1.11 8.65
CA GLN A 63 -7.09 2.34 9.05
C GLN A 63 -6.13 3.21 9.85
N VAL A 64 -6.12 4.51 9.56
CA VAL A 64 -5.41 5.49 10.38
C VAL A 64 -6.37 5.98 11.46
N LEU A 65 -5.98 5.72 12.70
CA LEU A 65 -6.70 6.11 13.91
C LEU A 65 -5.85 7.12 14.68
N PHE A 66 -6.48 7.83 15.61
CA PHE A 66 -5.81 8.83 16.44
C PHE A 66 -6.02 8.47 17.90
N ASP A 67 -4.95 8.52 18.69
CA ASP A 67 -5.04 8.33 20.14
C ASP A 67 -5.57 9.58 20.86
N ASP A 68 -5.71 9.50 22.18
CA ASP A 68 -6.20 10.60 23.03
C ASP A 68 -5.30 11.86 22.98
N THR A 69 -4.08 11.74 22.45
CA THR A 69 -3.13 12.84 22.25
C THR A 69 -3.14 13.39 20.82
N ALA A 70 -4.08 12.93 19.99
CA ALA A 70 -4.19 13.23 18.56
C ALA A 70 -2.97 12.77 17.73
N GLN A 71 -2.21 11.78 18.21
CA GLN A 71 -1.17 11.16 17.39
C GLN A 71 -1.77 10.05 16.51
N PRO A 72 -1.41 10.02 15.21
CA PRO A 72 -1.89 8.98 14.32
C PRO A 72 -1.23 7.63 14.66
N TYR A 73 -1.97 6.56 14.45
CA TYR A 73 -1.44 5.21 14.42
C TYR A 73 -2.20 4.38 13.38
N LEU A 74 -1.52 3.42 12.80
CA LEU A 74 -2.11 2.54 11.80
C LEU A 74 -2.62 1.27 12.48
N LYS A 75 -3.88 0.93 12.25
CA LYS A 75 -4.45 -0.37 12.59
C LYS A 75 -4.66 -1.18 11.31
N THR A 76 -3.90 -2.26 11.10
CA THR A 76 -4.00 -3.07 9.87
C THR A 76 -5.03 -4.19 10.03
N TYR A 77 -5.82 -4.38 8.98
CA TYR A 77 -6.88 -5.41 8.90
C TYR A 77 -6.58 -6.47 7.84
N ALA A 78 -5.83 -6.11 6.79
CA ALA A 78 -5.37 -7.03 5.78
C ALA A 78 -3.86 -6.82 5.54
N PHE A 79 -3.12 -7.91 5.44
CA PHE A 79 -1.74 -7.96 5.00
C PHE A 79 -1.55 -9.23 4.19
N THR A 80 -0.71 -9.18 3.15
CA THR A 80 -0.31 -10.39 2.44
C THR A 80 0.32 -11.37 3.41
N ASN A 81 0.22 -12.67 3.12
CA ASN A 81 0.95 -13.72 3.82
C ASN A 81 2.45 -13.58 3.54
N ILE A 82 3.06 -12.57 4.15
CA ILE A 82 4.51 -12.44 4.23
C ILE A 82 4.92 -13.63 5.08
N ALA A 83 5.73 -14.53 4.54
CA ALA A 83 6.25 -15.68 5.27
C ALA A 83 7.24 -15.21 6.34
N TRP A 84 6.69 -14.55 7.36
CA TRP A 84 7.20 -14.53 8.70
C TRP A 84 7.18 -15.99 9.16
N ASP A 85 8.17 -16.41 9.93
CA ASP A 85 8.26 -17.79 10.38
C ASP A 85 6.93 -18.33 10.94
N ALA A 86 6.82 -19.66 11.04
CA ALA A 86 5.57 -20.31 11.41
C ALA A 86 5.00 -19.82 12.75
N GLU A 87 5.87 -19.39 13.67
CA GLU A 87 5.48 -18.87 14.98
C GLU A 87 4.86 -17.47 14.88
N THR A 88 5.49 -16.58 14.12
CA THR A 88 5.01 -15.22 13.87
C THR A 88 3.67 -15.25 13.12
N ARG A 89 3.54 -16.11 12.10
CA ARG A 89 2.26 -16.31 11.39
C ARG A 89 1.14 -16.77 12.32
N ALA A 90 1.40 -17.77 13.19
CA ALA A 90 0.40 -18.26 14.13
C ALA A 90 0.01 -17.20 15.17
N PHE A 91 0.97 -16.37 15.61
CA PHE A 91 0.69 -15.21 16.44
C PHE A 91 -0.25 -14.24 15.71
N TYR A 92 0.02 -13.94 14.44
CA TYR A 92 -0.81 -13.01 13.67
C TYR A 92 -2.19 -13.53 13.33
N GLU A 93 -2.34 -14.78 12.89
CA GLU A 93 -3.65 -15.39 12.63
C GLU A 93 -4.54 -15.37 13.88
N LYS A 94 -3.94 -15.54 15.06
CA LYS A 94 -4.65 -15.48 16.34
C LYS A 94 -5.10 -14.06 16.72
N HIS A 95 -4.33 -13.02 16.36
CA HIS A 95 -4.64 -11.63 16.69
C HIS A 95 -5.23 -10.83 15.52
N ALA A 96 -5.35 -11.43 14.33
CA ALA A 96 -5.98 -10.83 13.15
C ALA A 96 -7.37 -10.23 13.42
N PRO A 97 -8.25 -10.83 14.27
CA PRO A 97 -9.53 -10.23 14.62
C PRO A 97 -9.40 -8.90 15.41
N GLU A 98 -8.31 -8.73 16.14
CA GLU A 98 -8.05 -7.53 16.96
C GLU A 98 -7.26 -6.47 16.18
N GLY A 99 -6.61 -6.85 15.08
CA GLY A 99 -5.78 -6.00 14.22
C GLY A 99 -4.41 -5.68 14.82
N LEU A 100 -3.48 -5.21 14.00
CA LEU A 100 -2.13 -4.83 14.44
C LEU A 100 -1.95 -3.32 14.44
N GLU A 101 -1.34 -2.82 15.50
CA GLU A 101 -1.11 -1.39 15.66
C GLU A 101 0.35 -1.02 15.38
N PHE A 102 0.55 -0.13 14.41
CA PHE A 102 1.84 0.50 14.14
C PHE A 102 1.79 1.94 14.64
N ARG A 103 2.50 2.19 15.74
CA ARG A 103 2.56 3.50 16.43
C ARG A 103 3.89 4.23 16.23
N ASN A 104 4.89 3.58 15.63
CA ASN A 104 6.20 4.19 15.41
C ASN A 104 6.14 5.20 14.26
N LEU A 105 5.99 6.49 14.59
CA LEU A 105 5.99 7.57 13.59
C LEU A 105 7.39 7.87 13.03
N ASN A 106 8.45 7.34 13.64
CA ASN A 106 9.80 7.35 13.07
C ASN A 106 10.04 6.09 12.22
N SER A 107 9.15 5.86 11.24
CA SER A 107 9.19 4.73 10.30
C SER A 107 8.71 5.16 8.91
N LEU A 108 8.86 4.30 7.90
CA LEU A 108 8.34 4.56 6.55
C LEU A 108 6.83 4.72 6.56
N LEU A 109 6.13 3.93 7.38
CA LEU A 109 4.68 4.06 7.59
C LEU A 109 4.35 5.40 8.26
N GLY A 110 5.16 5.78 9.24
CA GLY A 110 5.05 7.05 9.95
C GLY A 110 5.15 8.26 9.03
N VAL A 111 6.04 8.24 8.03
CA VAL A 111 6.16 9.33 7.04
C VAL A 111 4.83 9.53 6.30
N VAL A 112 4.20 8.45 5.85
CA VAL A 112 2.90 8.53 5.13
C VAL A 112 1.81 9.10 6.03
N MET A 113 1.73 8.65 7.28
CA MET A 113 0.71 9.11 8.23
C MET A 113 0.89 10.57 8.64
N VAL A 114 2.13 11.05 8.76
CA VAL A 114 2.44 12.42 9.20
C VAL A 114 2.36 13.40 8.04
N ASP A 115 2.93 13.06 6.89
CA ASP A 115 3.00 13.97 5.75
C ASP A 115 1.70 13.97 4.94
N GLY A 116 0.90 12.89 5.05
CA GLY A 116 -0.37 12.76 4.35
C GLY A 116 -0.21 12.64 2.83
N LYS A 117 0.95 12.16 2.36
CA LYS A 117 1.31 12.09 0.94
C LYS A 117 1.83 10.71 0.58
N PRO A 118 1.69 10.30 -0.70
CA PRO A 118 2.40 9.14 -1.21
C PRO A 118 3.89 9.22 -0.91
N PHE A 119 4.50 8.09 -0.56
CA PHE A 119 5.91 8.03 -0.18
C PHE A 119 6.57 6.79 -0.79
N ILE A 120 7.67 7.01 -1.52
CA ILE A 120 8.49 5.96 -2.13
C ILE A 120 9.82 5.84 -1.39
N ALA A 121 10.21 4.60 -1.07
CA ALA A 121 11.56 4.25 -0.67
C ALA A 121 12.05 3.03 -1.48
N ASN A 122 12.91 3.26 -2.47
CA ASN A 122 13.53 2.19 -3.28
C ASN A 122 14.85 1.64 -2.69
N ASP A 123 15.26 2.15 -1.51
CA ASP A 123 16.27 1.53 -0.65
C ASP A 123 15.86 1.65 0.83
N PRO A 124 14.84 0.89 1.27
CA PRO A 124 14.34 0.96 2.63
C PRO A 124 15.39 0.63 3.69
N ALA A 125 16.33 -0.28 3.41
CA ALA A 125 17.33 -0.75 4.36
C ALA A 125 18.29 0.36 4.84
N HIS A 126 18.62 1.29 3.94
CA HIS A 126 19.48 2.43 4.25
C HIS A 126 18.70 3.72 4.51
N HIS A 127 17.37 3.71 4.40
CA HIS A 127 16.56 4.90 4.63
C HIS A 127 16.60 5.34 6.11
N PRO A 128 16.75 6.64 6.42
CA PRO A 128 16.77 7.13 7.81
C PRO A 128 15.52 6.78 8.62
N ARG A 129 14.38 6.62 7.93
CA ARG A 129 13.08 6.23 8.52
C ARG A 129 12.79 4.73 8.38
N ARG A 130 13.79 3.86 8.23
CA ARG A 130 13.55 2.42 8.02
C ARG A 130 12.70 1.72 9.08
N GLY A 131 12.65 2.25 10.31
CA GLY A 131 11.79 1.73 11.39
C GLY A 131 12.18 0.35 11.94
N GLY A 132 13.02 -0.41 11.23
CA GLY A 132 13.31 -1.81 11.52
C GLY A 132 12.25 -2.75 10.94
N LEU A 133 12.61 -4.03 10.84
CA LEU A 133 11.68 -5.08 10.47
C LEU A 133 11.59 -6.08 11.62
N PRO A 134 10.42 -6.69 11.89
CA PRO A 134 10.32 -7.81 12.82
C PRO A 134 11.26 -8.96 12.45
N GLU A 135 11.61 -9.78 13.43
CA GLU A 135 12.36 -11.02 13.17
C GLU A 135 11.58 -11.92 12.18
N GLY A 136 12.31 -12.60 11.29
CA GLY A 136 11.70 -13.42 10.25
C GLY A 136 11.07 -12.65 9.08
N HIS A 137 11.04 -11.31 9.10
CA HIS A 137 10.55 -10.52 7.98
C HIS A 137 11.51 -10.62 6.77
N PRO A 138 11.01 -10.90 5.55
CA PRO A 138 11.84 -10.89 4.35
C PRO A 138 12.43 -9.50 4.09
N ALA A 139 13.49 -9.42 3.30
CA ALA A 139 14.10 -8.14 2.98
C ALA A 139 13.07 -7.18 2.34
N LEU A 140 12.99 -5.96 2.88
CA LEU A 140 12.21 -4.88 2.30
C LEU A 140 13.11 -4.09 1.36
N ASN A 141 12.99 -4.36 0.06
CA ASN A 141 13.85 -3.83 -1.00
C ASN A 141 13.26 -2.58 -1.66
N ALA A 142 11.93 -2.48 -1.70
CA ALA A 142 11.23 -1.29 -2.15
C ALA A 142 9.92 -1.14 -1.38
N PHE A 143 9.48 0.10 -1.15
CA PHE A 143 8.23 0.42 -0.47
C PHE A 143 7.54 1.60 -1.14
N LEU A 144 6.23 1.47 -1.33
CA LEU A 144 5.32 2.55 -1.67
C LEU A 144 4.20 2.59 -0.64
N GLY A 145 4.07 3.71 0.05
CA GLY A 145 2.94 3.99 0.94
C GLY A 145 2.00 5.01 0.31
N ILE A 146 0.69 4.76 0.41
CA ILE A 146 -0.36 5.55 -0.22
C ILE A 146 -1.39 5.93 0.85
N PRO A 147 -1.58 7.22 1.14
CA PRO A 147 -2.60 7.66 2.10
C PRO A 147 -4.00 7.55 1.48
N ILE A 148 -5.00 7.19 2.29
CA ILE A 148 -6.39 7.06 1.88
C ILE A 148 -7.21 8.12 2.61
N TYR A 149 -7.88 8.98 1.84
CA TYR A 149 -8.62 10.13 2.32
C TYR A 149 -10.14 10.00 2.13
N GLN A 150 -10.90 10.53 3.08
CA GLN A 150 -12.32 10.85 2.92
C GLN A 150 -12.47 12.37 3.10
N GLY A 151 -12.64 13.09 1.98
CA GLY A 151 -12.48 14.54 1.99
C GLY A 151 -11.06 14.92 2.44
N ASP A 152 -10.95 15.82 3.41
CA ASP A 152 -9.65 16.25 3.96
C ASP A 152 -9.14 15.36 5.12
N ARG A 153 -9.90 14.32 5.49
CA ARG A 153 -9.57 13.44 6.61
C ARG A 153 -8.80 12.22 6.12
N LEU A 154 -7.58 12.03 6.65
CA LEU A 154 -6.83 10.78 6.50
C LEU A 154 -7.56 9.68 7.28
N ILE A 155 -8.09 8.68 6.57
CA ILE A 155 -8.85 7.57 7.16
C ILE A 155 -8.11 6.25 7.11
N GLY A 156 -7.08 6.14 6.28
CA GLY A 156 -6.37 4.89 6.06
C GLY A 156 -5.07 5.08 5.32
N MET A 157 -4.36 3.98 5.12
CA MET A 157 -3.27 3.90 4.16
C MET A 157 -3.13 2.48 3.63
N ALA A 158 -2.67 2.41 2.39
CA ALA A 158 -2.16 1.21 1.77
C ALA A 158 -0.63 1.24 1.77
N GLY A 159 0.00 0.08 1.85
CA GLY A 159 1.42 -0.08 1.59
C GLY A 159 1.64 -1.28 0.69
N VAL A 160 2.49 -1.11 -0.31
CA VAL A 160 2.95 -2.21 -1.18
C VAL A 160 4.48 -2.23 -1.22
N ALA A 161 5.03 -3.41 -1.44
CA ALA A 161 6.46 -3.63 -1.32
C ALA A 161 7.03 -4.58 -2.37
N ASN A 162 8.32 -4.37 -2.62
CA ASN A 162 9.19 -5.23 -3.44
C ASN A 162 8.75 -5.39 -4.90
N ARG A 163 8.22 -4.33 -5.53
CA ARG A 163 8.19 -4.25 -6.99
C ARG A 163 9.61 -4.33 -7.55
N GLU A 164 9.82 -5.17 -8.57
CA GLU A 164 11.09 -5.23 -9.28
C GLU A 164 11.39 -3.88 -9.96
N GLY A 165 12.61 -3.35 -9.76
CA GLY A 165 12.98 -2.01 -10.24
C GLY A 165 12.49 -0.84 -9.38
N GLY A 166 11.67 -1.10 -8.35
CA GLY A 166 11.15 -0.09 -7.43
C GLY A 166 9.95 0.69 -7.98
N TYR A 167 9.55 1.73 -7.25
CA TYR A 167 8.39 2.58 -7.56
C TYR A 167 8.82 3.95 -8.10
N ASP A 168 7.94 4.58 -8.88
CA ASP A 168 8.15 5.90 -9.45
C ASP A 168 6.87 6.76 -9.37
N GLN A 169 6.99 8.03 -9.77
CA GLN A 169 5.86 8.97 -9.73
C GLN A 169 4.77 8.62 -10.75
N ASN A 170 5.12 8.03 -11.90
CA ASN A 170 4.14 7.67 -12.92
C ASN A 170 3.15 6.63 -12.41
N LEU A 171 3.63 5.65 -11.63
CA LEU A 171 2.74 4.68 -10.98
C LEU A 171 1.85 5.36 -9.93
N ILE A 172 2.37 6.33 -9.17
CA ILE A 172 1.54 7.09 -8.20
C ILE A 172 0.44 7.85 -8.93
N ASP A 173 0.76 8.55 -10.02
CA ASP A 173 -0.18 9.38 -10.76
C ASP A 173 -1.30 8.55 -11.44
N TYR A 174 -1.05 7.25 -11.63
CA TYR A 174 -2.01 6.29 -12.17
C TYR A 174 -3.01 5.74 -11.12
N LEU A 175 -2.62 5.70 -9.84
CA LEU A 175 -3.41 5.13 -8.74
C LEU A 175 -4.41 6.12 -8.15
#